data_AF-A0A916B4H7-F1
#
_entry.id   AF-A0A916B4H7-F1
#
_cell.length_a   1.000
_cell.length_b   1.000
_cell.length_c   1.000
_cell.angle_alpha   90.00
_cell.angle_beta   90.00
_cell.angle_gamma   90.00
#
_symmetry.space_group_name_H-M   'P 1'
#
loop_
_entity.id
_entity.type
_entity.pdbx_description
1 polymer ?
#
loop_
_entity_poly.entity_id
_entity_poly.type
_entity_poly.pdbx_seq_one_letter_code
_entity_poly.pdbx_strand_id
1 'polypeptide(L)'
;MVFWSEVSGVENNAATWRGLWMCLIATYFASIGNIISARNQKNAIPVVQTNAFGMAYGALIMAVFALFSQVPFNYDSAIAYSLSLIYLAVFGSILAFGSYLTLIGRIGADKAAYAAVLFPVIALGISTLFEDYQWTLRADSVEKLSIMTRP
;
A
#
# COMPACT_ATOMS: atom_id res chain seq x y z
N MET A 1 -0.88 19.54 -8.10
CA MET A 1 -1.66 18.64 -7.21
C MET A 1 -1.61 17.26 -7.85
N VAL A 2 -0.83 16.32 -7.30
CA VAL A 2 -0.48 15.03 -7.92
C VAL A 2 -1.71 14.17 -8.27
N PHE A 3 -2.84 14.36 -7.60
CA PHE A 3 -4.07 13.58 -7.79
C PHE A 3 -5.22 14.36 -8.50
N TRP A 4 -4.96 15.55 -9.04
CA TRP A 4 -6.04 16.40 -9.58
C TRP A 4 -6.63 15.85 -10.89
N SER A 5 -5.81 15.27 -11.75
CA SER A 5 -6.23 14.58 -12.99
C SER A 5 -7.21 13.46 -12.68
N GLU A 6 -6.91 12.66 -11.68
CA GLU A 6 -7.67 11.49 -11.22
C GLU A 6 -8.99 11.92 -10.59
N VAL A 7 -9.00 13.03 -9.84
CA VAL A 7 -10.22 13.60 -9.24
C VAL A 7 -11.11 14.25 -10.29
N SER A 8 -10.53 14.90 -11.30
CA SER A 8 -11.28 15.54 -12.38
C SER A 8 -11.88 14.55 -13.39
N GLY A 9 -11.30 13.35 -13.48
CA GLY A 9 -11.79 12.24 -14.32
C GLY A 9 -12.78 11.29 -13.61
N VAL A 10 -13.24 11.63 -12.40
CA VAL A 10 -14.18 10.77 -11.66
C VAL A 10 -15.55 10.79 -12.34
N GLU A 11 -15.84 9.72 -13.09
CA GLU A 11 -17.18 9.48 -13.60
C GLU A 11 -18.11 8.97 -12.49
N ASN A 12 -19.36 9.44 -12.49
CA ASN A 12 -20.40 9.02 -11.55
C ASN A 12 -20.98 7.65 -11.94
N ASN A 13 -20.20 6.59 -11.74
CA ASN A 13 -20.56 5.21 -12.04
C ASN A 13 -20.59 4.34 -10.76
N ALA A 14 -21.35 3.25 -10.79
CA ALA A 14 -21.44 2.26 -9.73
C ALA A 14 -20.07 1.61 -9.38
N ALA A 15 -19.11 1.60 -10.31
CA ALA A 15 -17.74 1.15 -10.04
C ALA A 15 -16.99 2.10 -9.12
N THR A 16 -17.06 3.41 -9.40
CA THR A 16 -16.48 4.48 -8.57
C THR A 16 -17.01 4.41 -7.13
N TRP A 17 -18.31 4.25 -6.98
CA TRP A 17 -18.95 4.16 -5.66
C TRP A 17 -18.50 2.91 -4.87
N ARG A 18 -18.41 1.75 -5.54
CA ARG A 18 -17.88 0.53 -4.92
C ARG A 18 -16.42 0.70 -4.48
N GLY A 19 -15.58 1.30 -5.32
CA GLY A 19 -14.20 1.61 -4.97
C GLY A 19 -14.10 2.54 -3.76
N LEU A 20 -14.93 3.58 -3.71
CA LEU A 20 -14.98 4.51 -2.58
C LEU A 20 -15.32 3.79 -1.27
N TRP A 21 -16.35 2.94 -1.27
CA TRP A 21 -16.71 2.14 -0.09
C TRP A 21 -15.59 1.19 0.33
N MET A 22 -14.96 0.51 -0.63
CA MET A 22 -13.83 -0.37 -0.36
C MET A 22 -12.68 0.38 0.30
N CYS A 23 -12.34 1.59 -0.19
CA CYS A 23 -11.33 2.45 0.41
C CYS A 23 -11.69 2.87 1.83
N LEU A 24 -12.93 3.33 2.06
CA LEU A 24 -13.40 3.73 3.39
C LEU A 24 -13.32 2.58 4.40
N ILE A 25 -13.80 1.40 4.00
CA ILE A 25 -13.75 0.19 4.82
C ILE A 25 -12.29 -0.19 5.11
N ALA A 26 -11.42 -0.19 4.09
CA ALA A 26 -10.00 -0.50 4.26
C ALA A 26 -9.29 0.47 5.22
N THR A 27 -9.51 1.78 5.06
CA THR A 27 -8.94 2.80 5.96
C THR A 27 -9.47 2.65 7.39
N TYR A 28 -10.75 2.32 7.56
CA TYR A 28 -11.34 2.08 8.87
C TYR A 28 -10.68 0.89 9.59
N PHE A 29 -10.52 -0.24 8.90
CA PHE A 29 -9.81 -1.41 9.45
C PHE A 29 -8.33 -1.09 9.75
N ALA A 30 -7.65 -0.36 8.88
CA ALA A 30 -6.27 0.07 9.12
C ALA A 30 -6.14 0.96 10.37
N SER A 31 -7.09 1.88 10.58
CA SER A 31 -7.14 2.74 11.77
C SER A 31 -7.34 1.94 13.05
N ILE A 32 -8.29 0.99 13.04
CA ILE A 32 -8.49 0.07 14.16
C ILE A 32 -7.21 -0.71 14.46
N GLY A 33 -6.53 -1.24 13.43
CA GLY A 33 -5.27 -1.97 13.58
C GLY A 33 -4.19 -1.12 14.25
N ASN A 34 -4.06 0.15 13.88
CA ASN A 34 -3.09 1.07 14.49
C ASN A 34 -3.42 1.37 15.97
N ILE A 35 -4.70 1.56 16.30
CA ILE A 35 -5.14 1.81 17.68
C ILE A 35 -4.92 0.58 18.55
N ILE A 36 -5.29 -0.61 18.07
CA ILE A 36 -5.05 -1.89 18.75
C ILE A 36 -3.55 -2.11 18.94
N SER A 37 -2.73 -1.82 17.93
CA SER A 37 -1.27 -1.94 18.02
C SER A 37 -0.66 -0.98 19.05
N ALA A 38 -1.13 0.27 19.12
CA ALA A 38 -0.73 1.21 20.15
C ALA A 38 -1.14 0.73 21.55
N ARG A 39 -2.35 0.16 21.69
CA ARG A 39 -2.84 -0.41 22.96
C ARG A 39 -2.04 -1.64 23.40
N ASN A 40 -1.73 -2.56 22.49
CA ASN A 40 -0.95 -3.76 22.80
C ASN A 40 0.46 -3.40 23.29
N GLN A 41 1.07 -2.36 22.70
CA GLN A 41 2.37 -1.86 23.14
C GLN A 41 2.31 -1.19 24.52
N LYS A 42 1.23 -0.46 24.84
CA LYS A 42 1.00 0.05 26.20
C LYS A 42 0.89 -1.06 27.25
N ASN A 43 0.41 -2.24 26.85
CA ASN A 43 0.36 -3.43 27.70
C ASN A 43 1.67 -4.25 27.69
N ALA A 44 2.77 -3.68 27.20
CA ALA A 44 4.09 -4.31 27.10
C ALA A 44 4.13 -5.61 26.27
N ILE A 45 3.19 -5.79 25.34
CA ILE A 45 3.20 -6.93 24.41
C ILE A 45 4.29 -6.68 23.35
N PRO A 46 5.19 -7.65 23.08
CA PRO A 46 6.23 -7.49 22.07
C PRO A 46 5.67 -7.23 20.67
N VAL A 47 6.19 -6.19 20.02
CA VAL A 47 5.77 -5.75 18.67
C VAL A 47 6.00 -6.83 17.62
N VAL A 48 7.18 -7.47 17.67
CA VAL A 48 7.57 -8.49 16.68
C VAL A 48 6.62 -9.68 16.70
N GLN A 49 6.21 -10.13 17.90
CA GLN A 49 5.28 -11.26 18.05
C GLN A 49 3.89 -10.88 17.54
N THR A 50 3.38 -9.72 17.94
CA THR A 50 2.08 -9.21 17.47
C THR A 50 2.06 -9.07 15.94
N ASN A 51 3.13 -8.55 15.36
CA ASN A 51 3.28 -8.40 13.92
C ASN A 51 3.34 -9.75 13.20
N ALA A 52 4.11 -10.72 13.74
CA ALA A 52 4.22 -12.05 13.16
C ALA A 52 2.87 -12.78 13.14
N PHE A 53 2.12 -12.75 14.25
CA PHE A 53 0.76 -13.31 14.29
C PHE A 53 -0.18 -12.56 13.35
N GLY A 54 -0.14 -11.22 13.33
CA GLY A 54 -0.96 -10.40 12.43
C GLY A 54 -0.73 -10.75 10.95
N MET A 55 0.53 -10.89 10.54
CA MET A 55 0.90 -11.30 9.18
C MET A 55 0.49 -12.73 8.88
N ALA A 56 0.66 -13.66 9.83
CA ALA A 56 0.26 -15.06 9.63
C ALA A 56 -1.26 -15.19 9.42
N TYR A 57 -2.08 -14.53 10.26
CA TYR A 57 -3.53 -14.50 10.08
C TYR A 57 -3.92 -13.79 8.78
N GLY A 58 -3.28 -12.67 8.44
CA GLY A 58 -3.52 -11.95 7.20
C GLY A 58 -3.23 -12.82 5.97
N ALA A 59 -2.09 -13.52 5.96
CA ALA A 59 -1.70 -14.44 4.89
C ALA A 59 -2.67 -15.63 4.77
N LEU A 60 -3.11 -16.20 5.90
CA LEU A 60 -4.08 -17.29 5.91
C LEU A 60 -5.44 -16.84 5.35
N ILE A 61 -5.96 -15.69 5.80
CA ILE A 61 -7.21 -15.12 5.27
C ILE A 61 -7.08 -14.84 3.77
N MET A 62 -5.95 -14.26 3.33
CA MET A 62 -5.70 -14.04 1.90
C MET A 62 -5.65 -15.36 1.11
N ALA A 63 -5.01 -16.39 1.65
CA ALA A 63 -4.96 -17.71 1.01
C ALA A 63 -6.35 -18.33 0.87
N VAL A 64 -7.16 -18.28 1.92
CA VAL A 64 -8.56 -18.75 1.89
C VAL A 64 -9.38 -17.95 0.87
N PHE A 65 -9.25 -16.63 0.85
CA PHE A 65 -9.93 -15.77 -0.11
C PHE A 65 -9.51 -16.07 -1.56
N ALA A 66 -8.22 -16.31 -1.81
CA ALA A 66 -7.71 -16.69 -3.12
C ALA A 66 -8.30 -18.02 -3.62
N LEU A 67 -8.46 -19.01 -2.73
CA LEU A 67 -9.11 -20.29 -3.05
C LEU A 67 -10.57 -20.10 -3.50
N PHE A 68 -11.33 -19.22 -2.84
CA PHE A 68 -12.71 -18.94 -3.22
C PHE A 68 -12.85 -18.05 -4.46
N SER A 69 -11.85 -17.20 -4.72
CA SER A 69 -11.89 -16.24 -5.84
C SER A 69 -11.62 -16.86 -7.22
N GLN A 70 -11.30 -18.16 -7.28
CA GLN A 70 -10.97 -18.90 -8.51
C GLN A 70 -9.88 -18.23 -9.38
N VAL A 71 -8.98 -17.46 -8.76
CA VAL A 71 -7.83 -16.86 -9.45
C VAL A 71 -6.79 -17.95 -9.66
N PRO A 72 -6.22 -18.11 -10.88
CA PRO A 72 -5.20 -19.11 -11.12
C PRO A 72 -3.95 -18.83 -10.27
N PHE A 73 -3.55 -19.80 -9.46
CA PHE A 73 -2.31 -19.73 -8.69
C PHE A 73 -1.11 -20.01 -9.61
N ASN A 74 -0.65 -18.97 -10.30
CA ASN A 74 0.50 -19.02 -11.19
C ASN A 74 1.78 -18.77 -10.40
N TYR A 75 2.40 -19.85 -9.91
CA TYR A 75 3.74 -19.81 -9.36
C TYR A 75 4.77 -20.04 -10.47
N ASP A 76 5.64 -19.06 -10.70
CA ASP A 76 6.76 -19.23 -11.62
C ASP A 76 7.97 -19.80 -10.86
N SER A 77 8.47 -20.96 -11.30
CA SER A 77 9.63 -21.62 -10.71
C SER A 77 10.96 -20.88 -10.96
N ALA A 78 10.95 -19.77 -11.70
CA ALA A 78 12.10 -18.93 -11.89
C ALA A 78 12.71 -18.47 -10.54
N ILE A 79 14.05 -18.56 -10.44
CA ILE A 79 14.78 -18.11 -9.25
C ILE A 79 14.53 -16.63 -8.96
N ALA A 80 14.38 -15.82 -10.02
CA ALA A 80 14.11 -14.39 -9.91
C ALA A 80 12.76 -14.12 -9.24
N TYR A 81 11.70 -14.84 -9.62
CA TYR A 81 10.37 -14.71 -9.02
C TYR A 81 10.40 -15.04 -7.53
N SER A 82 11.04 -16.16 -7.18
CA SER A 82 11.18 -16.60 -5.78
C SER A 82 11.97 -15.60 -4.93
N LEU A 83 13.08 -15.08 -5.48
CA LEU A 83 13.90 -14.07 -4.80
C LEU A 83 13.15 -12.75 -4.61
N SER A 84 12.41 -12.28 -5.63
CA SER A 84 11.57 -11.09 -5.51
C SER A 84 10.48 -11.26 -4.46
N LEU A 85 9.82 -12.42 -4.41
CA LEU A 85 8.82 -12.75 -3.39
C LEU A 85 9.41 -12.71 -1.98
N ILE A 86 10.55 -13.40 -1.76
CA ILE A 86 11.22 -13.43 -0.45
C ILE A 86 11.68 -12.02 -0.06
N TYR A 87 12.27 -11.28 -1.00
CA TYR A 87 12.72 -9.91 -0.76
C TYR A 87 11.55 -9.02 -0.31
N LEU A 88 10.42 -9.06 -1.01
CA LEU A 88 9.25 -8.25 -0.67
C LEU A 88 8.62 -8.70 0.66
N ALA A 89 8.55 -10.01 0.92
CA ALA A 89 8.01 -10.53 2.17
C ALA A 89 8.87 -10.12 3.39
N VAL A 90 10.19 -10.16 3.29
CA VAL A 90 11.09 -9.81 4.39
C VAL A 90 11.24 -8.30 4.54
N PHE A 91 11.69 -7.62 3.49
CA PHE A 91 12.01 -6.19 3.56
C PHE A 91 10.78 -5.32 3.40
N GLY A 92 9.92 -5.62 2.43
CA GLY A 92 8.71 -4.85 2.13
C GLY A 92 7.56 -5.06 3.11
N SER A 93 7.52 -6.21 3.80
CA SER A 93 6.47 -6.54 4.76
C SER A 93 6.99 -6.65 6.19
N ILE A 94 7.71 -7.73 6.55
CA ILE A 94 8.10 -8.02 7.95
C ILE A 94 8.84 -6.85 8.60
N LEU A 95 9.91 -6.38 7.97
CA LEU A 95 10.76 -5.30 8.50
C LEU A 95 10.07 -3.93 8.41
N ALA A 96 9.39 -3.64 7.29
CA ALA A 96 8.68 -2.39 7.09
C ALA A 96 7.56 -2.21 8.13
N PHE A 97 6.67 -3.19 8.27
CA PHE A 97 5.59 -3.14 9.25
C PHE A 97 6.11 -3.23 10.68
N GLY A 98 7.13 -4.05 10.95
CA GLY A 98 7.75 -4.11 12.28
C GLY A 98 8.30 -2.75 12.71
N SER A 99 8.98 -2.05 11.80
CA SER A 99 9.48 -0.70 12.02
C SER A 99 8.35 0.32 12.21
N TYR A 100 7.30 0.23 11.38
CA TYR A 100 6.12 1.09 11.49
C TYR A 100 5.38 0.91 12.83
N LEU A 101 5.14 -0.32 13.26
CA LEU A 101 4.49 -0.60 14.55
C LEU A 101 5.37 -0.17 15.73
N THR A 102 6.68 -0.34 15.62
CA THR A 102 7.64 0.17 16.62
C THR A 102 7.57 1.70 16.69
N LEU A 103 7.44 2.38 15.54
CA LEU A 103 7.26 3.82 15.48
C LEU A 103 5.94 4.23 16.16
N ILE A 104 4.83 3.53 15.90
CA ILE A 104 3.55 3.75 16.60
C ILE A 104 3.71 3.66 18.11
N GLY A 105 4.46 2.68 18.62
CA GLY A 105 4.69 2.53 20.06
C GLY A 105 5.48 3.68 20.67
N ARG A 106 6.41 4.27 19.91
CA ARG A 106 7.29 5.35 20.37
C ARG A 106 6.63 6.73 20.32
N ILE A 107 5.94 7.06 19.23
CA ILE A 107 5.43 8.43 18.99
C ILE A 107 3.89 8.52 18.96
N GLY A 108 3.19 7.39 19.10
CA GLY A 108 1.73 7.29 19.03
C GLY A 108 1.21 7.09 17.60
N ALA A 109 0.01 6.51 17.49
CA ALA A 109 -0.63 6.22 16.20
C ALA A 109 -0.89 7.48 15.36
N ASP A 110 -1.26 8.59 16.01
CA ASP A 110 -1.60 9.85 15.32
C ASP A 110 -0.39 10.42 14.57
N LYS A 111 0.79 10.44 15.20
CA LYS A 111 2.01 10.93 14.56
C LYS A 111 2.59 9.94 13.56
N ALA A 112 2.47 8.64 13.83
CA ALA A 112 2.92 7.62 12.90
C ALA A 112 2.12 7.62 11.58
N ALA A 113 0.86 8.06 11.60
CA ALA A 113 0.04 8.17 10.39
C ALA A 113 0.63 9.10 9.32
N TYR A 114 1.43 10.11 9.70
CA TYR A 114 2.13 10.97 8.73
C TYR A 114 3.12 10.20 7.84
N ALA A 115 3.63 9.05 8.29
CA ALA A 115 4.49 8.21 7.46
C ALA A 115 3.75 7.72 6.19
N ALA A 116 2.45 7.42 6.29
CA ALA A 116 1.66 6.97 5.15
C ALA A 116 1.51 8.05 4.06
N VAL A 117 1.51 9.33 4.46
CA VAL A 117 1.48 10.47 3.54
C VAL A 117 2.83 10.64 2.83
N LEU A 118 3.93 10.24 3.48
CA LEU A 118 5.28 10.32 2.90
C LEU A 118 5.57 9.20 1.91
N PHE A 119 4.89 8.04 1.99
CA PHE A 119 5.18 6.90 1.11
C PHE A 119 5.08 7.24 -0.39
N PRO A 120 4.01 7.90 -0.89
CA PRO A 120 3.94 8.27 -2.31
C PRO A 120 5.03 9.27 -2.70
N VAL A 121 5.39 10.20 -1.81
CA VAL A 121 6.44 11.19 -2.08
C VAL A 121 7.80 10.53 -2.23
N ILE A 122 8.12 9.57 -1.35
CA ILE A 122 9.36 8.80 -1.43
C ILE A 122 9.35 7.90 -2.67
N ALA A 123 8.23 7.25 -2.97
CA ALA A 123 8.09 6.40 -4.15
C ALA A 123 8.32 7.20 -5.46
N LEU A 124 7.70 8.37 -5.59
CA LEU A 124 7.92 9.26 -6.74
C LEU A 124 9.36 9.77 -6.80
N GLY A 125 9.98 10.08 -5.65
CA GLY A 125 11.39 10.48 -5.59
C GLY A 125 12.33 9.38 -6.09
N ILE A 126 12.10 8.12 -5.69
CA ILE A 126 12.87 6.97 -6.19
C ILE A 126 12.64 6.78 -7.69
N SER A 127 11.40 6.88 -8.17
CA SER A 127 11.06 6.79 -9.59
C SER A 127 11.74 7.90 -10.41
N THR A 128 11.91 9.11 -9.87
CA THR A 128 12.69 10.17 -10.54
C THR A 128 14.18 9.83 -10.65
N LEU A 129 14.74 9.15 -9.66
CA LEU A 129 16.17 8.80 -9.65
C LEU A 129 16.50 7.57 -10.51
N PHE A 130 15.58 6.61 -10.62
CA PHE A 130 15.84 5.31 -11.25
C PHE A 130 15.01 5.04 -12.52
N GLU A 131 13.90 5.74 -12.73
CA GLU A 131 12.96 5.51 -13.84
C GLU A 131 12.71 6.77 -14.68
N ASP A 132 13.59 7.78 -14.57
CA ASP A 132 13.51 9.07 -15.28
C ASP A 132 12.13 9.77 -15.15
N TYR A 133 11.43 9.57 -14.02
CA TYR A 133 10.12 10.17 -13.79
C TYR A 133 10.18 11.70 -13.80
N GLN A 134 9.49 12.30 -14.77
CA GLN A 134 9.39 13.75 -14.95
C GLN A 134 8.27 14.34 -14.08
N TRP A 135 8.63 15.27 -13.21
CA TRP A 135 7.66 15.97 -12.37
C TRP A 135 6.78 16.90 -13.20
N THR A 136 5.60 16.44 -13.58
CA THR A 136 4.62 17.30 -14.25
C THR A 136 3.88 18.15 -13.22
N LEU A 137 3.95 19.49 -13.32
CA LEU A 137 3.18 20.41 -12.47
C LEU A 137 1.65 20.22 -12.59
N ARG A 138 1.23 19.57 -13.68
CA ARG A 138 -0.14 19.17 -14.01
C ARG A 138 -0.04 17.93 -14.91
N ALA A 139 -0.66 16.82 -14.55
CA ALA A 139 -0.70 15.60 -15.36
C ALA A 139 -1.66 15.74 -16.57
N ASP A 140 -1.70 16.90 -17.22
CA ASP A 140 -2.58 17.20 -18.38
C ASP A 140 -1.83 17.27 -19.72
N SER A 141 -0.51 17.06 -19.78
CA SER A 141 0.28 17.36 -20.99
C SER A 141 1.03 16.19 -21.62
N VAL A 142 0.77 14.94 -21.21
CA VAL A 142 1.27 13.76 -21.95
C VAL A 142 0.20 13.19 -22.86
N GLU A 143 -1.06 13.14 -22.40
CA GLU A 143 -2.16 12.62 -23.21
C GLU A 143 -2.47 13.54 -24.41
N LYS A 144 -2.42 14.87 -24.24
CA LYS A 144 -2.69 15.82 -25.33
C LYS A 144 -1.68 15.83 -26.48
N LEU A 145 -0.44 15.35 -26.30
CA LEU A 145 0.54 15.28 -27.41
C LEU A 145 0.44 14.00 -28.23
N SER A 146 -0.09 12.91 -27.65
CA SER A 146 -0.30 11.64 -28.38
C SER A 146 -1.52 11.65 -29.30
N ILE A 147 -2.50 12.54 -29.06
CA ILE A 147 -3.71 12.67 -29.89
C ILE A 147 -3.54 13.68 -31.04
N MET A 148 -2.50 14.51 -31.02
CA MET A 148 -2.30 15.60 -31.98
C MET A 148 -1.28 15.26 -33.09
N THR A 149 -0.70 14.06 -33.07
CA THR A 149 0.35 13.61 -34.01
C THR A 149 -0.04 12.39 -34.86
N ARG A 150 -1.32 11.99 -34.85
CA ARG A 150 -1.82 11.03 -35.85
C ARG A 150 -2.43 11.81 -37.02
N PRO A 151 -1.78 11.83 -38.21
CA PRO A 151 -2.45 12.20 -39.45
C PRO A 151 -3.52 11.16 -39.82
#